data_AF-A0A060BRI8-F1
#
_entry.id   AF-A0A060BRI8-F1
#
_cell.length_a   1.000
_cell.length_b   1.000
_cell.length_c   1.000
_cell.angle_alpha   90.00
_cell.angle_beta   90.00
_cell.angle_gamma   90.00
#
_symmetry.space_group_name_H-M   'P 1'
#
loop_
_entity.id
_entity.type
_entity.pdbx_description
1 polymer ?
#
loop_
_entity_poly.entity_id
_entity_poly.type
_entity_poly.pdbx_seq_one_letter_code
_entity_poly.pdbx_strand_id
1 'polypeptide(L)'
;VFGLSPVYQSPNDDNGYDISDYESIMDEFGTMRDMEILISEADKRGIKIIMDLVVNHTSDEHPWFIEARKSKENNYHDYYIWRDAPSDGSLPNDLKSIFGGPAWQWDEVVEQYYLHLFSKKQPDLNWENEKLRQAIYEMMNFWIDKGIGGFRMDVID
;
A
#
# COMPACT_ATOMS: atom_id res chain seq x y z
N VAL A 1 -11.32 -3.27 -22.79
CA VAL A 1 -10.73 -2.93 -21.48
C VAL A 1 -10.28 -4.23 -20.85
N PHE A 2 -9.09 -4.26 -20.26
CA PHE A 2 -8.53 -5.42 -19.57
C PHE A 2 -8.00 -4.97 -18.22
N GLY A 3 -8.24 -5.75 -17.17
CA GLY A 3 -7.80 -5.46 -15.80
C GLY A 3 -6.60 -6.30 -15.41
N LEU A 4 -5.64 -5.68 -14.73
CA LEU A 4 -4.52 -6.35 -14.09
C LEU A 4 -4.74 -6.36 -12.59
N SER A 5 -4.63 -7.54 -12.00
CA SER A 5 -4.35 -7.68 -10.57
C SER A 5 -3.01 -6.99 -10.22
N PRO A 6 -2.71 -6.74 -8.94
CA PRO A 6 -1.49 -6.04 -8.56
C PRO A 6 -0.24 -6.68 -9.17
N VAL A 7 0.51 -5.88 -9.93
CA VAL A 7 1.81 -6.27 -10.53
C VAL A 7 2.96 -5.43 -9.98
N TYR A 8 2.67 -4.59 -8.99
CA TYR A 8 3.66 -3.75 -8.31
C TYR A 8 4.68 -4.59 -7.56
N GLN A 9 5.84 -4.02 -7.27
CA GLN A 9 6.82 -4.65 -6.40
C GLN A 9 6.19 -4.95 -5.04
N SER A 10 6.34 -6.19 -4.59
CA SER A 10 5.78 -6.70 -3.34
C SER A 10 6.60 -7.89 -2.84
N PRO A 11 6.73 -8.10 -1.52
CA PRO A 11 7.31 -9.31 -0.95
C PRO A 11 6.36 -10.53 -1.03
N ASN A 12 5.14 -10.32 -1.53
CA ASN A 12 4.16 -11.34 -1.90
C ASN A 12 3.61 -12.14 -0.71
N ASP A 13 3.43 -11.49 0.45
CA ASP A 13 2.75 -12.07 1.63
C ASP A 13 1.25 -12.30 1.36
N ASP A 14 0.64 -11.45 0.53
CA ASP A 14 -0.78 -11.52 0.15
C ASP A 14 -0.97 -11.46 -1.37
N ASN A 15 -0.21 -12.29 -2.11
CA ASN A 15 -0.33 -12.43 -3.57
C ASN A 15 -0.23 -11.10 -4.35
N GLY A 16 0.60 -10.16 -3.88
CA GLY A 16 0.87 -8.87 -4.52
C GLY A 16 0.05 -7.70 -3.97
N TYR A 17 -0.89 -7.94 -3.05
CA TYR A 17 -1.68 -6.86 -2.42
C TYR A 17 -0.89 -6.13 -1.31
N ASP A 18 0.19 -6.72 -0.80
CA ASP A 18 1.16 -6.09 0.09
C ASP A 18 2.24 -5.34 -0.72
N ILE A 19 1.94 -4.14 -1.21
CA ILE A 19 2.83 -3.39 -2.12
C ILE A 19 4.01 -2.73 -1.37
N SER A 20 5.25 -3.00 -1.81
CA SER A 20 6.46 -2.36 -1.26
C SER A 20 7.04 -1.25 -2.12
N ASP A 21 6.70 -1.18 -3.41
CA ASP A 21 6.97 -0.02 -4.27
C ASP A 21 5.92 0.09 -5.39
N TYR A 22 5.12 1.15 -5.33
CA TYR A 22 4.04 1.45 -6.27
C TYR A 22 4.50 1.84 -7.68
N GLU A 23 5.75 2.23 -7.87
CA GLU A 23 6.30 2.69 -9.16
C GLU A 23 7.25 1.67 -9.79
N SER A 24 7.40 0.50 -9.18
CA SER A 24 8.16 -0.64 -9.67
C SER A 24 7.25 -1.83 -10.00
N ILE A 25 7.72 -2.72 -10.88
CA ILE A 25 7.04 -3.97 -11.25
C ILE A 25 7.72 -5.12 -10.53
N MET A 26 6.94 -6.07 -10.00
CA MET A 26 7.47 -7.29 -9.38
C MET A 26 8.29 -8.09 -10.39
N ASP A 27 9.50 -8.51 -9.98
CA ASP A 27 10.44 -9.24 -10.84
C ASP A 27 9.83 -10.47 -11.53
N GLU A 28 8.89 -11.18 -10.89
CA GLU A 28 8.20 -12.34 -11.46
C GLU A 28 7.32 -11.98 -12.68
N PHE A 29 6.80 -10.75 -12.74
CA PHE A 29 5.98 -10.25 -13.85
C PHE A 29 6.80 -9.55 -14.95
N GLY A 30 8.07 -9.26 -14.69
CA GLY A 30 9.00 -8.65 -15.64
C GLY A 30 9.50 -7.29 -15.20
N THR A 31 9.77 -6.41 -16.15
CA THR A 31 10.37 -5.09 -15.89
C THR A 31 9.41 -3.96 -16.19
N MET A 32 9.73 -2.74 -15.71
CA MET A 32 9.02 -1.52 -16.14
C MET A 32 8.99 -1.38 -17.67
N ARG A 33 10.06 -1.81 -18.36
CA ARG A 33 10.10 -1.78 -19.83
C ARG A 33 9.06 -2.71 -20.45
N ASP A 34 8.84 -3.88 -19.87
CA ASP A 34 7.82 -4.82 -20.34
C ASP A 34 6.41 -4.26 -20.13
N MET A 35 6.17 -3.60 -18.99
CA MET A 35 4.91 -2.91 -18.72
C MET A 35 4.65 -1.77 -19.73
N GLU A 36 5.66 -0.98 -20.06
CA GLU A 36 5.56 0.06 -21.10
C GLU A 36 5.29 -0.51 -22.49
N ILE A 37 5.86 -1.67 -22.84
CA ILE A 37 5.54 -2.39 -24.07
C ILE A 37 4.08 -2.83 -24.05
N LEU A 38 3.61 -3.41 -22.94
CA LEU A 38 2.23 -3.85 -22.78
C LEU A 38 1.24 -2.68 -22.97
N ILE A 39 1.48 -1.55 -22.30
CA ILE A 39 0.66 -0.34 -22.44
C ILE A 39 0.66 0.15 -23.89
N SER A 40 1.82 0.25 -24.53
CA SER A 40 1.94 0.72 -25.92
C SER A 40 1.23 -0.21 -26.91
N GLU A 41 1.38 -1.52 -26.77
CA GLU A 41 0.72 -2.50 -27.65
C GLU A 41 -0.79 -2.56 -27.43
N ALA A 42 -1.26 -2.38 -26.20
CA ALA A 42 -2.68 -2.26 -25.90
C ALA A 42 -3.31 -1.02 -26.56
N ASP A 43 -2.64 0.13 -26.47
CA ASP A 43 -3.14 1.38 -27.06
C ASP A 43 -3.23 1.31 -28.59
N LYS A 44 -2.23 0.72 -29.27
CA LYS A 44 -2.28 0.45 -30.73
C LYS A 44 -3.51 -0.37 -31.16
N ARG A 45 -4.08 -1.16 -30.24
CA ARG A 45 -5.26 -2.01 -30.46
C ARG A 45 -6.55 -1.40 -29.91
N GLY A 46 -6.51 -0.16 -29.41
CA GLY A 46 -7.65 0.49 -28.77
C GLY A 46 -8.07 -0.16 -27.45
N ILE A 47 -7.17 -0.89 -26.79
CA ILE A 47 -7.40 -1.56 -25.52
C ILE A 47 -6.88 -0.66 -24.40
N LYS A 48 -7.72 -0.38 -23.40
CA LYS A 48 -7.33 0.31 -22.18
C LYS A 48 -7.05 -0.69 -21.06
N ILE A 49 -5.92 -0.49 -20.38
CA ILE A 49 -5.46 -1.29 -19.24
C ILE A 49 -5.94 -0.62 -17.96
N ILE A 50 -6.57 -1.37 -17.08
CA ILE A 50 -6.93 -0.94 -15.73
C ILE A 50 -6.00 -1.65 -14.75
N MET A 51 -5.34 -0.90 -13.86
CA MET A 51 -4.50 -1.48 -12.81
C MET A 51 -5.28 -1.52 -11.49
N ASP A 52 -5.07 -2.56 -10.68
CA ASP A 52 -5.50 -2.53 -9.29
C ASP A 52 -4.79 -1.42 -8.51
N LEU A 53 -5.50 -0.72 -7.63
CA LEU A 53 -4.97 0.33 -6.77
C LEU A 53 -5.24 -0.05 -5.32
N VAL A 54 -4.21 -0.56 -4.65
CA VAL A 54 -4.25 -0.98 -3.24
C VAL A 54 -3.63 0.12 -2.39
N VAL A 55 -4.47 0.99 -1.86
CA VAL A 55 -4.05 2.20 -1.12
C VAL A 55 -4.71 2.33 0.25
N ASN A 56 -5.36 1.27 0.72
CA ASN A 56 -5.74 1.15 2.12
C ASN A 56 -4.52 0.87 3.01
N HIS A 57 -3.56 0.09 2.50
CA HIS A 57 -2.36 -0.34 3.22
C HIS A 57 -1.18 -0.44 2.25
N THR A 58 0.04 -0.51 2.79
CA THR A 58 1.25 -0.92 2.04
C THR A 58 1.81 -2.20 2.65
N SER A 59 2.84 -2.78 2.06
CA SER A 59 3.73 -3.71 2.76
C SER A 59 4.43 -3.02 3.94
N ASP A 60 4.78 -3.77 4.98
CA ASP A 60 5.71 -3.34 6.03
C ASP A 60 7.16 -3.19 5.52
N GLU A 61 7.43 -3.67 4.32
CA GLU A 61 8.68 -3.47 3.58
C GLU A 61 8.64 -2.23 2.68
N HIS A 62 7.52 -1.49 2.63
CA HIS A 62 7.44 -0.22 1.91
C HIS A 62 8.35 0.83 2.58
N PRO A 63 9.11 1.64 1.81
CA PRO A 63 9.98 2.67 2.37
C PRO A 63 9.29 3.61 3.36
N TRP A 64 8.02 3.96 3.11
CA TRP A 64 7.23 4.76 4.05
C TRP A 64 7.10 4.09 5.43
N PHE A 65 6.79 2.79 5.52
CA PHE A 65 6.65 2.12 6.80
C PHE A 65 8.00 1.91 7.50
N ILE A 66 9.03 1.57 6.71
CA ILE A 66 10.41 1.45 7.19
C ILE A 66 10.87 2.76 7.83
N GLU A 67 10.54 3.92 7.25
CA GLU A 67 10.84 5.23 7.84
C GLU A 67 9.92 5.56 9.03
N ALA A 68 8.62 5.30 8.91
CA ALA A 68 7.61 5.60 9.92
C ALA A 68 7.92 4.95 11.28
N ARG A 69 8.46 3.74 11.28
CA ARG A 69 8.81 3.00 12.50
C ARG A 69 10.16 3.35 13.11
N LYS A 70 10.93 4.30 12.55
CA LYS A 70 12.23 4.70 13.12
C LYS A 70 12.10 5.64 14.31
N SER A 71 11.10 6.52 14.30
CA SER A 71 10.80 7.44 15.39
C SER A 71 9.44 8.09 15.20
N LYS A 72 8.80 8.51 16.31
CA LYS A 72 7.54 9.29 16.29
C LYS A 72 7.68 10.65 15.61
N GLU A 73 8.90 11.19 15.53
CA GLU A 73 9.21 12.48 14.89
C GLU A 73 9.51 12.35 13.38
N ASN A 74 9.52 11.13 12.82
CA ASN A 74 9.79 10.94 11.41
C ASN A 74 8.63 11.53 10.56
N ASN A 75 8.96 12.19 9.46
CA ASN A 75 7.97 12.78 8.55
C ASN A 75 6.98 11.75 7.97
N TYR A 76 7.36 10.48 7.90
CA TYR A 76 6.51 9.38 7.45
C TYR A 76 5.73 8.71 8.58
N HIS A 77 5.98 9.05 9.85
CA HIS A 77 5.32 8.39 10.98
C HIS A 77 3.78 8.46 10.85
N ASP A 78 3.27 9.66 10.61
CA ASP A 78 1.83 9.91 10.45
C ASP A 78 1.25 9.43 9.11
N TYR A 79 2.02 8.78 8.23
CA TYR A 79 1.47 8.10 7.05
C TYR A 79 0.71 6.83 7.44
N TYR A 80 0.93 6.31 8.64
CA TYR A 80 0.26 5.12 9.17
C TYR A 80 -0.52 5.45 10.43
N ILE A 81 -1.38 4.53 10.84
CA ILE A 81 -2.26 4.72 11.99
C ILE A 81 -1.59 4.12 13.23
N TRP A 82 -1.12 4.97 14.14
CA TRP A 82 -0.46 4.59 15.39
C TRP A 82 -1.32 4.88 16.62
N ARG A 83 -1.20 4.06 17.67
CA ARG A 83 -1.83 4.30 18.98
C ARG A 83 -0.87 3.89 20.10
N ASP A 84 -0.78 4.73 21.14
CA ASP A 84 -0.06 4.37 22.36
C ASP A 84 -0.73 3.18 23.07
N ALA A 85 0.06 2.45 23.87
CA ALA A 85 -0.49 1.41 24.73
C ALA A 85 -1.40 2.03 25.82
N PRO A 86 -2.64 1.53 25.98
CA PRO A 86 -3.45 1.80 27.15
C PRO A 86 -2.71 1.48 28.46
N SER A 87 -2.96 2.25 29.51
CA SER A 87 -2.29 2.10 30.82
C SER A 87 -2.59 0.77 31.52
N ASP A 88 -3.64 0.07 31.11
CA ASP A 88 -4.06 -1.23 31.65
C ASP A 88 -3.45 -2.42 30.88
N GLY A 89 -2.61 -2.17 29.86
CA GLY A 89 -1.99 -3.19 29.03
C GLY A 89 -2.92 -3.84 28.01
N SER A 90 -4.12 -3.28 27.80
CA SER A 90 -5.04 -3.72 26.75
C SER A 90 -4.61 -3.23 25.36
N LEU A 91 -5.31 -3.68 24.31
CA LEU A 91 -5.14 -3.15 22.96
C LEU A 91 -5.86 -1.80 22.82
N PRO A 92 -5.49 -0.94 21.84
CA PRO A 92 -6.12 0.37 21.65
C PRO A 92 -7.66 0.32 21.52
N ASN A 93 -8.19 -0.74 20.91
CA ASN A 93 -9.61 -1.09 20.89
C ASN A 93 -9.77 -2.59 20.53
N ASP A 94 -11.01 -3.03 20.32
CA ASP A 94 -11.37 -4.43 20.03
C ASP A 94 -11.35 -4.82 18.55
N LEU A 95 -10.90 -3.93 17.64
CA LEU A 95 -10.83 -4.19 16.20
C LEU A 95 -10.06 -5.48 15.89
N LYS A 96 -10.59 -6.22 14.92
CA LYS A 96 -10.04 -7.50 14.45
C LYS A 96 -9.53 -7.38 13.04
N SER A 97 -8.40 -8.02 12.77
CA SER A 97 -7.94 -8.23 11.41
C SER A 97 -8.90 -9.18 10.70
N ILE A 98 -9.15 -8.91 9.42
CA ILE A 98 -9.92 -9.77 8.52
C ILE A 98 -9.24 -11.14 8.38
N PHE A 99 -7.91 -11.19 8.50
CA PHE A 99 -7.12 -12.42 8.48
C PHE A 99 -7.00 -13.10 9.85
N GLY A 100 -7.69 -12.55 10.87
CA GLY A 100 -7.83 -13.13 12.20
C GLY A 100 -6.89 -12.50 13.24
N GLY A 101 -7.34 -12.55 14.50
CA GLY A 101 -6.64 -11.92 15.62
C GLY A 101 -6.89 -10.42 15.74
N PRO A 102 -6.16 -9.72 16.63
CA PRO A 102 -6.22 -8.27 16.75
C PRO A 102 -5.80 -7.55 15.46
N ALA A 103 -6.39 -6.38 15.18
CA ALA A 103 -5.95 -5.47 14.12
C ALA A 103 -4.78 -4.57 14.53
N TRP A 104 -4.20 -4.78 15.71
CA TRP A 104 -3.17 -3.92 16.29
C TRP A 104 -1.91 -4.75 16.55
N GLN A 105 -0.79 -4.29 16.01
CA GLN A 105 0.51 -4.91 16.20
C GLN A 105 1.47 -3.92 16.86
N TRP A 106 2.09 -4.36 17.96
CA TRP A 106 3.06 -3.55 18.71
C TRP A 106 4.37 -3.43 17.92
N ASP A 107 4.92 -2.22 17.87
CA ASP A 107 6.25 -1.89 17.41
C ASP A 107 7.12 -1.45 18.60
N GLU A 108 8.21 -2.18 18.84
CA GLU A 108 9.11 -1.95 19.98
C GLU A 108 9.99 -0.69 19.83
N VAL A 109 10.17 -0.17 18.61
CA VAL A 109 11.06 0.97 18.35
C VAL A 109 10.36 2.28 18.70
N VAL A 110 9.12 2.43 18.24
CA VAL A 110 8.30 3.61 18.54
C VAL A 110 7.40 3.41 19.76
N GLU A 111 7.37 2.21 20.36
CA GLU A 111 6.54 1.87 21.51
C GLU A 111 5.06 2.23 21.28
N GLN A 112 4.54 1.82 20.12
CA GLN A 112 3.15 2.04 19.71
C GLN A 112 2.60 0.84 18.95
N TYR A 113 1.28 0.71 18.97
CA TYR A 113 0.57 -0.17 18.07
C TYR A 113 0.35 0.50 16.73
N TYR A 114 0.62 -0.20 15.62
CA TYR A 114 0.11 0.17 14.30
C TYR A 114 -1.12 -0.64 13.92
N LEU A 115 -2.03 -0.03 13.16
CA LEU A 115 -3.22 -0.69 12.63
C LEU A 115 -2.83 -1.57 11.42
N HIS A 116 -3.38 -2.77 11.38
CA HIS A 116 -3.39 -3.64 10.21
C HIS A 116 -4.75 -4.37 10.11
N LEU A 117 -5.58 -3.99 9.15
CA LEU A 117 -6.89 -4.62 8.92
C LEU A 117 -6.76 -5.99 8.23
N PHE A 118 -5.62 -6.26 7.61
CA PHE A 118 -5.29 -7.52 6.95
C PHE A 118 -4.09 -8.19 7.64
N SER A 119 -3.09 -8.68 6.89
CA SER A 119 -1.86 -9.23 7.44
C SER A 119 -1.14 -8.20 8.31
N LYS A 120 -0.35 -8.67 9.28
CA LYS A 120 0.55 -7.79 10.05
C LYS A 120 1.59 -7.10 9.16
N LYS A 121 1.87 -7.68 7.99
CA LYS A 121 2.73 -7.12 6.95
C LYS A 121 2.01 -6.11 6.05
N GLN A 122 0.73 -5.81 6.32
CA GLN A 122 -0.08 -4.84 5.59
C GLN A 122 -0.52 -3.68 6.53
N PRO A 123 0.41 -2.83 7.01
CA PRO A 123 0.07 -1.67 7.83
C PRO A 123 -0.82 -0.67 7.07
N ASP A 124 -1.90 -0.25 7.72
CA ASP A 124 -2.91 0.64 7.15
C ASP A 124 -2.44 2.09 7.06
N LEU A 125 -2.71 2.70 5.91
CA LEU A 125 -2.40 4.08 5.59
C LEU A 125 -3.40 5.03 6.25
N ASN A 126 -2.89 6.14 6.79
CA ASN A 126 -3.67 7.16 7.45
C ASN A 126 -4.20 8.20 6.45
N TRP A 127 -5.39 7.97 5.89
CA TRP A 127 -6.01 8.86 4.90
C TRP A 127 -6.36 10.27 5.41
N GLU A 128 -6.38 10.51 6.72
CA GLU A 128 -6.52 11.86 7.27
C GLU A 128 -5.28 12.74 6.99
N ASN A 129 -4.11 12.13 6.75
CA ASN A 129 -2.88 12.83 6.45
C ASN A 129 -2.86 13.38 5.01
N GLU A 130 -2.84 14.70 4.86
CA GLU A 130 -2.88 15.35 3.55
C GLU A 130 -1.64 15.07 2.69
N LYS A 131 -0.46 14.92 3.31
CA LYS A 131 0.78 14.62 2.58
C LYS A 131 0.75 13.21 1.99
N LEU A 132 0.18 12.26 2.72
CA LEU A 132 -0.02 10.91 2.23
C LEU A 132 -1.00 10.90 1.05
N ARG A 133 -2.15 11.57 1.16
CA ARG A 133 -3.10 11.68 0.04
C ARG A 133 -2.43 12.27 -1.21
N GLN A 134 -1.64 13.32 -1.03
CA GLN A 134 -0.90 13.95 -2.11
C GLN A 134 0.12 13.00 -2.75
N ALA A 135 0.89 12.24 -1.95
CA ALA A 135 1.82 11.23 -2.46
C ALA A 135 1.11 10.13 -3.26
N ILE A 136 -0.06 9.69 -2.81
CA ILE A 136 -0.90 8.72 -3.56
C ILE A 136 -1.38 9.31 -4.88
N TYR A 137 -1.81 10.58 -4.91
CA TYR A 137 -2.22 11.24 -6.15
C TYR A 137 -1.07 11.41 -7.14
N GLU A 138 0.13 11.72 -6.66
CA GLU A 138 1.34 11.78 -7.49
C GLU A 138 1.66 10.42 -8.12
N MET A 139 1.60 9.35 -7.32
CA MET A 139 1.76 7.99 -7.81
C MET A 139 0.67 7.59 -8.83
N MET A 140 -0.59 7.97 -8.60
CA MET A 140 -1.67 7.72 -9.56
C MET A 140 -1.39 8.44 -10.89
N ASN A 141 -0.93 9.70 -10.82
CA ASN A 141 -0.58 10.48 -12.01
C ASN A 141 0.60 9.87 -12.76
N PHE A 142 1.61 9.32 -12.07
CA PHE A 142 2.72 8.61 -12.71
C PHE A 142 2.23 7.50 -13.66
N TRP A 143 1.28 6.68 -13.22
CA TRP A 143 0.74 5.60 -14.06
C TRP A 143 -0.20 6.12 -15.16
N ILE A 144 -1.02 7.14 -14.87
CA ILE A 144 -1.86 7.79 -15.88
C ILE A 144 -1.00 8.40 -17.00
N ASP A 145 0.10 9.07 -16.65
CA ASP A 145 1.06 9.67 -17.58
C ASP A 145 1.78 8.60 -18.42
N LYS A 146 1.98 7.39 -17.89
CA LYS A 146 2.46 6.24 -18.66
C LYS A 146 1.44 5.71 -19.68
N GLY A 147 0.15 6.04 -19.53
CA GLY A 147 -0.90 5.76 -20.51
C GLY A 147 -1.87 4.65 -20.13
N ILE A 148 -1.98 4.28 -18.85
CA ILE A 148 -3.04 3.37 -18.41
C ILE A 148 -4.43 4.01 -18.61
N GLY A 149 -5.47 3.17 -18.65
CA GLY A 149 -6.86 3.61 -18.80
C GLY A 149 -7.54 4.05 -17.50
N GLY A 150 -6.95 3.74 -16.34
CA GLY A 150 -7.50 4.04 -15.02
C GLY A 150 -7.21 2.94 -14.00
N PHE A 151 -7.87 3.03 -12.85
CA PHE A 151 -7.66 2.11 -11.73
C PHE A 151 -8.94 1.38 -11.33
N ARG A 152 -8.78 0.15 -10.82
CA ARG A 152 -9.79 -0.51 -9.97
C ARG A 152 -9.32 -0.35 -8.54
N MET A 153 -10.12 0.28 -7.70
CA MET A 153 -9.77 0.54 -6.30
C MET A 153 -10.07 -0.70 -5.45
N ASP A 154 -9.07 -1.18 -4.73
CA ASP A 154 -9.22 -2.27 -3.77
C ASP A 154 -9.56 -1.71 -2.38
N VAL A 155 -10.53 -2.34 -1.71
CA VAL A 155 -11.01 -2.05 -0.34
C VAL A 155 -11.09 -0.54 -0.03
N ILE A 156 -12.15 0.11 -0.52
CA ILE A 156 -12.35 1.57 -0.41
C ILE A 156 -13.44 1.99 0.60
N ASP A 157 -13.99 1.04 1.36
CA ASP A 157 -15.15 1.25 2.26
C ASP A 157 -14.77 1.26 3.75
#